data_AF-A0A6C0KKW5-F1
#
_entry.id   AF-A0A6C0KKW5-F1
#
_cell.length_a   1.000
_cell.length_b   1.000
_cell.length_c   1.000
_cell.angle_alpha   90.00
_cell.angle_beta   90.00
_cell.angle_gamma   90.00
#
_symmetry.space_group_name_H-M   'P 1'
#
loop_
_entity.id
_entity.type
_entity.pdbx_description
1 polymer ?
#
loop_
_entity_poly.entity_id
_entity_poly.type
_entity_poly.pdbx_seq_one_letter_code
_entity_poly.pdbx_strand_id
1 'polypeptide(L)'
;MSNPCQATIQQGPRKGSPCENRTDTAYCLKHARVRLIEEAKEKDIRYCDIARGCVAVLEEGQVSCKTCLHKARIRDRTVDGKKRSDPNLCLDCGVHMNVDNRAKGKHDKPLRRCVTCYEKHRMIEDNRPKRERKYKQEGFQNKHVTWNHYVKSAKKRNLDFTLSKALFESLLIQPCFYCGYSVPNQINGIDRVDNNKGYIEGNVVPCCELCNTLKGTNHPQEFIDKLYTIHEYAVTTISIKQELVEKWSSTFLSRGRPIYSSYFKSAQSRSIPFVLSEDEFNTIISQSCYLCGLESSATNSNGIDRFDNNHGYDLDNCRPCCGHCNLLKKDIPYEILIQQAKKIHALYDELTHMIHFYTIPVRTSKVEKRVANDTPVVADSIGRIYKPINEIIIPPPILPSLTTLLKQDIKKEFSPPKQWKVKQIFEAIQQNNENQYKEYCEQNNDLSDVIDWPVTWSTFILSVKEKSFVASESIIRAFVENLRRIRHNQLCYEKNKSIVERDDRQQWPATTIVRAFLEGKIEHFKEYTEKQTGDDPDSPIWQKRWNTFVENLEENKEDNHELQALCSKFLTAQRTKRYRHSFHTTSSNPSTEIP
;
A
#
# COMPACT_ATOMS: atom_id res chain seq x y z
N MET A 1 49.68 8.24 -18.22
CA MET A 1 50.00 7.62 -19.52
C MET A 1 48.80 6.75 -19.90
N SER A 2 48.25 6.91 -21.11
CA SER A 2 47.04 6.20 -21.54
C SER A 2 47.36 4.83 -22.14
N ASN A 3 46.70 3.79 -21.61
CA ASN A 3 46.89 2.39 -21.98
C ASN A 3 46.00 1.99 -23.16
N PRO A 4 46.36 0.97 -23.95
CA PRO A 4 45.50 0.43 -25.01
C PRO A 4 44.26 -0.26 -24.41
N CYS A 5 43.09 -0.06 -25.02
CA CYS A 5 41.85 -0.69 -24.60
C CYS A 5 41.92 -2.21 -24.75
N GLN A 6 41.55 -2.94 -23.69
CA GLN A 6 41.65 -4.41 -23.63
C GLN A 6 40.53 -5.16 -24.38
N ALA A 7 39.54 -4.46 -24.94
CA ALA A 7 38.41 -5.11 -25.63
C ALA A 7 38.77 -5.61 -27.03
N THR A 8 38.19 -6.75 -27.40
CA THR A 8 38.18 -7.29 -28.76
C THR A 8 36.96 -6.80 -29.53
N ILE A 9 37.15 -6.39 -30.79
CA ILE A 9 36.07 -5.90 -31.65
C ILE A 9 35.11 -7.05 -31.99
N GLN A 10 33.81 -6.88 -31.71
CA GLN A 10 32.82 -7.97 -31.88
C GLN A 10 32.03 -7.92 -33.21
N GLN A 11 32.08 -6.80 -33.95
CA GLN A 11 31.28 -6.59 -35.17
C GLN A 11 32.07 -5.81 -36.23
N GLY A 12 31.69 -5.97 -37.50
CA GLY A 12 32.29 -5.26 -38.64
C GLY A 12 33.56 -5.90 -39.21
N PRO A 13 34.24 -5.22 -40.15
CA PRO A 13 35.37 -5.78 -40.92
C PRO A 13 36.59 -6.18 -40.08
N ARG A 14 36.69 -5.63 -38.86
CA ARG A 14 37.81 -5.82 -37.93
C ARG A 14 37.47 -6.74 -36.75
N LYS A 15 36.39 -7.51 -36.86
CA LYS A 15 35.94 -8.46 -35.83
C LYS A 15 37.09 -9.42 -35.45
N GLY A 16 37.32 -9.58 -34.15
CA GLY A 16 38.40 -10.41 -33.61
C GLY A 16 39.73 -9.70 -33.37
N SER A 17 39.91 -8.46 -33.85
CA SER A 17 41.11 -7.66 -33.58
C SER A 17 40.97 -6.81 -32.30
N PRO A 18 42.08 -6.47 -31.61
CA PRO A 18 42.06 -5.63 -30.41
C PRO A 18 41.67 -4.18 -30.72
N CYS A 19 41.07 -3.51 -29.75
CA CYS A 19 40.68 -2.12 -29.87
C CYS A 19 41.90 -1.18 -29.86
N GLU A 20 42.01 -0.33 -30.88
CA GLU A 20 43.13 0.63 -31.01
C GLU A 20 42.98 1.92 -30.19
N ASN A 21 41.86 2.11 -29.47
CA ASN A 21 41.64 3.32 -28.69
C ASN A 21 42.48 3.30 -27.41
N ARG A 22 43.12 4.42 -27.08
CA ARG A 22 43.80 4.63 -25.80
C ARG A 22 42.84 5.17 -24.74
N THR A 23 43.03 4.76 -23.49
CA THR A 23 42.17 5.13 -22.36
C THR A 23 42.95 5.10 -21.06
N ASP A 24 42.51 5.91 -20.09
CA ASP A 24 43.06 5.92 -18.72
C ASP A 24 42.49 4.78 -17.84
N THR A 25 41.57 3.98 -18.38
CA THR A 25 40.97 2.80 -17.73
C THR A 25 41.19 1.54 -18.59
N ALA A 26 40.82 0.35 -18.12
CA ALA A 26 40.99 -0.89 -18.89
C ALA A 26 40.23 -0.90 -20.24
N TYR A 27 39.13 -0.14 -20.35
CA TYR A 27 38.26 -0.11 -21.53
C TYR A 27 37.91 1.31 -21.98
N CYS A 28 37.99 1.57 -23.29
CA CYS A 28 37.55 2.85 -23.85
C CYS A 28 36.02 3.02 -23.79
N LEU A 29 35.52 4.25 -23.96
CA LEU A 29 34.08 4.57 -23.90
C LEU A 29 33.22 3.75 -24.88
N LYS A 30 33.76 3.36 -26.04
CA LYS A 30 33.06 2.48 -27.00
C LYS A 30 32.86 1.06 -26.46
N HIS A 31 33.71 0.62 -25.54
CA HIS A 31 33.69 -0.69 -24.89
C HIS A 31 33.25 -0.63 -23.42
N ALA A 32 32.62 0.47 -23.00
CA ALA A 32 32.07 0.66 -21.66
C ALA A 32 31.13 -0.47 -21.21
N ARG A 33 30.40 -1.10 -22.13
CA ARG A 33 29.53 -2.25 -21.80
C ARG A 33 30.32 -3.48 -21.37
N VAL A 34 31.50 -3.72 -21.96
CA VAL A 34 32.37 -4.85 -21.60
C VAL A 34 32.89 -4.63 -20.18
N ARG A 35 33.35 -3.41 -19.89
CA ARG A 35 33.75 -2.99 -18.56
C ARG A 35 32.67 -3.24 -17.51
N LEU A 36 31.44 -2.80 -17.78
CA LEU A 36 30.31 -3.01 -16.86
C LEU A 36 29.95 -4.49 -16.67
N ILE A 37 30.12 -5.34 -17.69
CA ILE A 37 29.88 -6.79 -17.57
C ILE A 37 30.94 -7.43 -16.67
N GLU A 38 32.20 -6.99 -16.75
CA GLU A 38 33.28 -7.52 -15.91
C GLU A 38 33.17 -7.01 -14.47
N GLU A 39 32.94 -5.72 -14.26
CA GLU A 39 32.66 -5.14 -12.95
C GLU A 39 31.45 -5.82 -12.28
N ALA A 40 30.41 -6.14 -13.07
CA ALA A 40 29.24 -6.87 -12.60
C ALA A 40 29.59 -8.27 -12.08
N LYS A 41 30.51 -8.97 -12.76
CA LYS A 41 30.98 -10.31 -12.35
C LYS A 41 31.82 -10.22 -11.08
N GLU A 42 32.73 -9.24 -10.99
CA GLU A 42 33.58 -9.05 -9.82
C GLU A 42 32.77 -8.68 -8.57
N LYS A 43 31.73 -7.87 -8.71
CA LYS A 43 30.91 -7.37 -7.61
C LYS A 43 29.63 -8.18 -7.37
N ASP A 44 29.45 -9.28 -8.08
CA ASP A 44 28.24 -10.13 -8.07
C ASP A 44 26.92 -9.34 -8.27
N ILE A 45 26.93 -8.38 -9.20
CA ILE A 45 25.77 -7.55 -9.51
C ILE A 45 25.05 -8.11 -10.74
N ARG A 46 23.75 -8.42 -10.61
CA ARG A 46 22.92 -8.81 -11.75
C ARG A 46 22.23 -7.60 -12.37
N TYR A 47 22.61 -7.24 -13.60
CA TYR A 47 21.94 -6.18 -14.36
C TYR A 47 20.84 -6.72 -15.29
N CYS A 48 19.84 -5.89 -15.61
CA CYS A 48 18.68 -6.28 -16.40
C CYS A 48 18.98 -6.71 -17.85
N ASP A 49 19.52 -5.81 -18.69
CA ASP A 49 19.80 -6.11 -20.10
C ASP A 49 20.87 -5.14 -20.61
N ILE A 50 22.12 -5.38 -20.21
CA ILE A 50 23.26 -4.53 -20.58
C ILE A 50 23.42 -4.45 -22.11
N ALA A 51 23.14 -5.56 -22.82
CA ALA A 51 23.21 -5.64 -24.27
C ALA A 51 22.28 -4.63 -24.94
N ARG A 52 21.06 -4.46 -24.42
CA ARG A 52 20.10 -3.42 -24.85
C ARG A 52 20.22 -2.09 -24.10
N GLY A 53 21.26 -1.93 -23.27
CA GLY A 53 21.58 -0.69 -22.57
C GLY A 53 20.83 -0.46 -21.27
N CYS A 54 20.14 -1.47 -20.71
CA CYS A 54 19.50 -1.38 -19.41
C CYS A 54 20.42 -1.89 -18.29
N VAL A 55 20.89 -0.96 -17.48
CA VAL A 55 21.79 -1.18 -16.32
C VAL A 55 21.04 -1.15 -14.99
N ALA A 56 19.75 -1.47 -14.98
CA ALA A 56 19.00 -1.64 -13.74
C ALA A 56 19.53 -2.86 -12.99
N VAL A 57 19.92 -2.69 -11.72
CA VAL A 57 20.28 -3.81 -10.83
C VAL A 57 19.01 -4.59 -10.50
N LEU A 58 19.08 -5.92 -10.61
CA LEU A 58 17.99 -6.85 -10.35
C LEU A 58 18.10 -7.42 -8.93
N GLU A 59 16.97 -7.50 -8.24
CA GLU A 59 16.87 -8.22 -6.97
C GLU A 59 16.93 -9.75 -7.20
N GLU A 60 17.10 -10.52 -6.13
CA GLU A 60 17.08 -11.98 -6.18
C GLU A 60 15.74 -12.48 -6.78
N GLY A 61 15.81 -13.44 -7.71
CA GLY A 61 14.64 -13.97 -8.42
C GLY A 61 14.05 -13.06 -9.51
N GLN A 62 14.45 -11.79 -9.62
CA GLN A 62 14.02 -10.93 -10.74
C GLN A 62 14.76 -11.31 -12.04
N VAL A 63 14.00 -11.41 -13.15
CA VAL A 63 14.52 -11.71 -14.50
C VAL A 63 14.68 -10.42 -15.33
N SER A 64 13.88 -9.41 -15.04
CA SER A 64 13.94 -8.10 -15.73
C SER A 64 13.39 -7.00 -14.83
N CYS A 65 13.87 -5.77 -15.03
CA CYS A 65 13.37 -4.61 -14.30
C CYS A 65 11.93 -4.29 -14.72
N LYS A 66 11.18 -3.59 -13.84
CA LYS A 66 9.77 -3.24 -14.07
C LYS A 66 9.52 -2.57 -15.44
N THR A 67 10.43 -1.71 -15.87
CA THR A 67 10.34 -0.98 -17.14
C THR A 67 10.56 -1.89 -18.36
N CYS A 68 11.62 -2.70 -18.37
CA CYS A 68 11.88 -3.64 -19.46
C CYS A 68 10.79 -4.70 -19.55
N LEU A 69 10.31 -5.19 -18.40
CA LEU A 69 9.19 -6.12 -18.32
C LEU A 69 7.90 -5.51 -18.89
N HIS A 70 7.61 -4.25 -18.57
CA HIS A 70 6.45 -3.55 -19.13
C HIS A 70 6.55 -3.37 -20.65
N LYS A 71 7.72 -2.95 -21.17
CA LYS A 71 7.96 -2.85 -22.62
C LYS A 71 7.84 -4.20 -23.33
N ALA A 72 8.34 -5.28 -22.73
CA ALA A 72 8.16 -6.64 -23.24
C ALA A 72 6.68 -7.01 -23.31
N ARG A 73 5.91 -6.80 -22.23
CA ARG A 73 4.47 -7.07 -22.19
C ARG A 73 3.66 -6.28 -23.24
N ILE A 74 4.03 -5.03 -23.54
CA ILE A 74 3.40 -4.26 -24.62
C ILE A 74 3.67 -4.93 -25.96
N ARG A 75 4.93 -5.27 -26.26
CA ARG A 75 5.30 -5.95 -27.51
C ARG A 75 4.59 -7.29 -27.67
N ASP A 76 4.57 -8.11 -26.62
CA ASP A 76 3.87 -9.39 -26.61
C ASP A 76 2.38 -9.19 -26.89
N ARG A 77 1.75 -8.18 -26.27
CA ARG A 77 0.34 -7.85 -26.55
C ARG A 77 0.11 -7.43 -27.99
N THR A 78 0.99 -6.63 -28.59
CA THR A 78 0.86 -6.22 -29.99
C THR A 78 0.98 -7.43 -30.92
N VAL A 79 1.95 -8.31 -30.66
CA VAL A 79 2.16 -9.55 -31.42
C VAL A 79 0.98 -10.51 -31.27
N ASP A 80 0.53 -10.74 -30.04
CA ASP A 80 -0.61 -11.61 -29.74
C ASP A 80 -1.94 -11.00 -30.18
N GLY A 81 -2.07 -9.68 -30.22
CA GLY A 81 -3.24 -8.97 -30.72
C GLY A 81 -3.53 -9.32 -32.17
N LYS A 82 -2.48 -9.35 -33.01
CA LYS A 82 -2.57 -9.79 -34.42
C LYS A 82 -2.99 -11.26 -34.54
N LYS A 83 -2.49 -12.15 -33.68
CA LYS A 83 -2.92 -13.56 -33.64
C LYS A 83 -4.37 -13.70 -33.18
N ARG A 84 -4.81 -12.85 -32.24
CA ARG A 84 -6.16 -12.91 -31.67
C ARG A 84 -7.24 -12.42 -32.62
N SER A 85 -6.95 -11.43 -33.48
CA SER A 85 -7.89 -10.88 -34.45
C SER A 85 -8.25 -11.86 -35.56
N ASP A 86 -7.34 -12.77 -35.93
CA ASP A 86 -7.60 -13.77 -36.97
C ASP A 86 -7.94 -15.15 -36.33
N PRO A 87 -9.15 -15.69 -36.54
CA PRO A 87 -9.55 -17.00 -36.01
C PRO A 87 -8.79 -18.19 -36.63
N ASN A 88 -8.10 -17.96 -37.76
CA ASN A 88 -7.29 -18.96 -38.45
C ASN A 88 -5.81 -18.90 -38.08
N LEU A 89 -5.37 -17.98 -37.22
CA LEU A 89 -4.01 -18.02 -36.70
C LEU A 89 -3.94 -18.80 -35.37
N CYS A 90 -2.92 -19.65 -35.25
CA CYS A 90 -2.63 -20.34 -33.99
C CYS A 90 -2.26 -19.33 -32.89
N LEU A 91 -2.89 -19.45 -31.72
CA LEU A 91 -2.64 -18.52 -30.61
C LEU A 91 -1.21 -18.58 -30.04
N ASP A 92 -0.48 -19.68 -30.23
CA ASP A 92 0.91 -19.80 -29.76
C ASP A 92 1.90 -19.31 -30.82
N CYS A 93 2.02 -20.06 -31.91
CA CYS A 93 3.05 -19.85 -32.93
C CYS A 93 2.63 -18.86 -34.04
N GLY A 94 1.34 -18.54 -34.17
CA GLY A 94 0.85 -17.66 -35.24
C GLY A 94 0.83 -18.28 -36.63
N VAL A 95 1.01 -19.61 -36.78
CA VAL A 95 0.84 -20.29 -38.07
C VAL A 95 -0.62 -20.24 -38.53
N HIS A 96 -0.85 -20.13 -39.84
CA HIS A 96 -2.18 -20.22 -40.42
C HIS A 96 -2.70 -21.66 -40.33
N MET A 97 -3.91 -21.82 -39.79
CA MET A 97 -4.52 -23.09 -39.46
C MET A 97 -5.58 -23.46 -40.50
N ASN A 98 -5.39 -24.61 -41.15
CA ASN A 98 -6.35 -25.24 -42.04
C ASN A 98 -7.07 -26.40 -41.32
N VAL A 99 -7.82 -27.22 -42.05
CA VAL A 99 -8.55 -28.36 -41.46
C VAL A 99 -7.59 -29.42 -40.91
N ASP A 100 -6.46 -29.65 -41.58
CA ASP A 100 -5.53 -30.75 -41.28
C ASP A 100 -4.60 -30.45 -40.09
N ASN A 101 -4.16 -29.20 -39.95
CA ASN A 101 -3.19 -28.81 -38.93
C ASN A 101 -3.85 -28.20 -37.68
N ARG A 102 -5.19 -28.06 -37.64
CA ARG A 102 -5.94 -27.50 -36.51
C ARG A 102 -6.20 -28.57 -35.47
N ALA A 103 -5.79 -28.30 -34.23
CA ALA A 103 -6.02 -29.22 -33.13
C ALA A 103 -7.50 -29.32 -32.77
N LYS A 104 -7.92 -30.48 -32.27
CA LYS A 104 -9.25 -30.73 -31.74
C LYS A 104 -9.19 -31.04 -30.25
N GLY A 105 -10.14 -30.51 -29.49
CA GLY A 105 -10.24 -30.69 -28.04
C GLY A 105 -11.27 -31.75 -27.65
N LYS A 106 -11.79 -31.64 -26.41
CA LYS A 106 -12.90 -32.48 -25.94
C LYS A 106 -14.12 -32.32 -26.87
N HIS A 107 -14.80 -33.44 -27.15
CA HIS A 107 -15.96 -33.50 -28.05
C HIS A 107 -15.67 -33.06 -29.50
N ASP A 108 -14.45 -33.32 -29.99
CA ASP A 108 -14.01 -33.04 -31.37
C ASP A 108 -14.10 -31.55 -31.79
N LYS A 109 -14.17 -30.63 -30.81
CA LYS A 109 -14.31 -29.20 -31.10
C LYS A 109 -12.98 -28.60 -31.60
N PRO A 110 -12.97 -27.85 -32.72
CA PRO A 110 -11.76 -27.22 -33.23
C PRO A 110 -11.22 -26.18 -32.24
N LEU A 111 -9.92 -26.23 -31.99
CA LEU A 111 -9.22 -25.31 -31.11
C LEU A 111 -8.56 -24.18 -31.90
N ARG A 112 -8.30 -23.06 -31.24
CA ARG A 112 -7.47 -21.96 -31.79
C ARG A 112 -5.96 -22.24 -31.63
N ARG A 113 -5.55 -23.48 -31.85
CA ARG A 113 -4.15 -23.93 -31.78
C ARG A 113 -3.91 -24.96 -32.88
N CYS A 114 -2.70 -24.97 -33.46
CA CYS A 114 -2.31 -26.06 -34.34
C CYS A 114 -1.98 -27.32 -33.53
N VAL A 115 -2.00 -28.48 -34.19
CA VAL A 115 -1.73 -29.80 -33.57
C VAL A 115 -0.42 -29.79 -32.78
N THR A 116 0.66 -29.31 -33.39
CA THR A 116 2.00 -29.30 -32.76
C THR A 116 2.05 -28.46 -31.48
N CYS A 117 1.43 -27.28 -31.48
CA CYS A 117 1.37 -26.43 -30.29
C CYS A 117 0.46 -27.03 -29.21
N TYR A 118 -0.63 -27.69 -29.61
CA TYR A 118 -1.54 -28.35 -28.67
C TYR A 118 -0.89 -29.55 -27.99
N GLU A 119 -0.17 -30.40 -28.74
CA GLU A 119 0.58 -31.53 -28.19
C GLU A 119 1.64 -31.08 -27.20
N LYS A 120 2.42 -30.05 -27.57
CA LYS A 120 3.38 -29.43 -26.65
C LYS A 120 2.71 -28.94 -25.38
N HIS A 121 1.55 -28.29 -25.49
CA HIS A 121 0.78 -27.81 -24.33
C HIS A 121 0.26 -28.97 -23.47
N ARG A 122 -0.15 -30.09 -24.08
CA ARG A 122 -0.57 -31.30 -23.34
C ARG A 122 0.60 -31.87 -22.54
N MET A 123 1.76 -32.06 -23.17
CA MET A 123 2.96 -32.54 -22.48
C MET A 123 3.35 -31.66 -21.29
N ILE A 124 3.20 -30.34 -21.43
CA ILE A 124 3.49 -29.39 -20.34
C ILE A 124 2.48 -29.56 -19.19
N GLU A 125 1.18 -29.67 -19.48
CA GLU A 125 0.16 -29.84 -18.44
C GLU A 125 0.24 -31.22 -17.78
N ASP A 126 0.58 -32.28 -18.51
CA ASP A 126 0.76 -33.63 -17.96
C ASP A 126 1.99 -33.69 -17.02
N ASN A 127 3.05 -32.94 -17.33
CA ASN A 127 4.23 -32.83 -16.48
C ASN A 127 4.08 -31.80 -15.35
N ARG A 128 2.97 -31.06 -15.30
CA ARG A 128 2.78 -30.02 -14.29
C ARG A 128 2.47 -30.68 -12.95
N PRO A 129 3.19 -30.33 -11.87
CA PRO A 129 2.86 -30.85 -10.56
C PRO A 129 1.43 -30.47 -10.19
N LYS A 130 0.68 -31.42 -9.59
CA LYS A 130 -0.67 -31.15 -9.09
C LYS A 130 -0.60 -30.00 -8.09
N ARG A 131 -1.12 -28.84 -8.48
CA ARG A 131 -1.21 -27.67 -7.61
C ARG A 131 -2.39 -27.83 -6.67
N GLU A 132 -2.13 -27.84 -5.37
CA GLU A 132 -3.19 -27.67 -4.39
C GLU A 132 -3.68 -26.22 -4.41
N ARG A 133 -4.94 -26.01 -4.81
CA ARG A 133 -5.52 -24.68 -4.95
C ARG A 133 -6.27 -24.30 -3.68
N LYS A 134 -5.82 -23.24 -3.00
CA LYS A 134 -6.43 -22.74 -1.75
C LYS A 134 -7.60 -21.80 -2.06
N TYR A 135 -8.71 -22.35 -2.54
CA TYR A 135 -9.89 -21.60 -3.01
C TYR A 135 -10.39 -20.54 -2.02
N LYS A 136 -10.47 -20.85 -0.72
CA LYS A 136 -10.94 -19.91 0.32
C LYS A 136 -10.00 -18.72 0.51
N GLN A 137 -8.69 -18.92 0.38
CA GLN A 137 -7.70 -17.83 0.45
C GLN A 137 -7.73 -16.96 -0.81
N GLU A 138 -7.85 -17.59 -1.99
CA GLU A 138 -8.01 -16.86 -3.24
C GLU A 138 -9.30 -16.02 -3.25
N GLY A 139 -10.39 -16.57 -2.70
CA GLY A 139 -11.66 -15.87 -2.51
C GLY A 139 -11.55 -14.68 -1.55
N PHE A 140 -10.72 -14.79 -0.49
CA PHE A 140 -10.44 -13.68 0.41
C PHE A 140 -9.75 -12.51 -0.29
N GLN A 141 -8.78 -12.79 -1.18
CA GLN A 141 -8.12 -11.77 -1.99
C GLN A 141 -9.04 -11.22 -3.08
N ASN A 142 -9.97 -12.03 -3.60
CA ASN A 142 -10.82 -11.71 -4.75
C ASN A 142 -12.31 -11.78 -4.44
N LYS A 143 -12.77 -11.11 -3.37
CA LYS A 143 -14.19 -11.13 -2.92
C LYS A 143 -15.18 -10.73 -4.02
N HIS A 144 -14.76 -9.86 -4.96
CA HIS A 144 -15.56 -9.48 -6.13
C HIS A 144 -15.94 -10.66 -7.04
N VAL A 145 -15.07 -11.67 -7.18
CA VAL A 145 -15.38 -12.88 -7.97
C VAL A 145 -16.45 -13.69 -7.25
N THR A 146 -16.34 -13.82 -5.93
CA THR A 146 -17.32 -14.49 -5.09
C THR A 146 -18.69 -13.80 -5.18
N TRP A 147 -18.75 -12.46 -5.08
CA TRP A 147 -19.98 -11.69 -5.30
C TRP A 147 -20.66 -12.05 -6.63
N ASN A 148 -19.90 -11.99 -7.73
CA ASN A 148 -20.42 -12.31 -9.05
C ASN A 148 -20.91 -13.76 -9.17
N HIS A 149 -20.29 -14.70 -8.45
CA HIS A 149 -20.76 -16.09 -8.39
C HIS A 149 -22.12 -16.20 -7.70
N TYR A 150 -22.30 -15.54 -6.55
CA TYR A 150 -23.57 -15.53 -5.82
C TYR A 150 -24.69 -14.87 -6.63
N VAL A 151 -24.43 -13.70 -7.22
CA VAL A 151 -25.39 -13.01 -8.09
C VAL A 151 -25.83 -13.91 -9.24
N LYS A 152 -24.90 -14.53 -9.97
CA LYS A 152 -25.22 -15.45 -11.07
C LYS A 152 -26.01 -16.67 -10.60
N SER A 153 -25.63 -17.24 -9.46
CA SER A 153 -26.33 -18.39 -8.86
C SER A 153 -27.77 -18.02 -8.46
N ALA A 154 -27.98 -16.82 -7.89
CA ALA A 154 -29.31 -16.32 -7.55
C ALA A 154 -30.17 -16.11 -8.79
N LYS A 155 -29.63 -15.46 -9.85
CA LYS A 155 -30.32 -15.31 -11.15
C LYS A 155 -30.73 -16.66 -11.73
N LYS A 156 -29.81 -17.65 -11.78
CA LYS A 156 -30.08 -18.99 -12.32
C LYS A 156 -31.18 -19.75 -11.57
N ARG A 157 -31.32 -19.47 -10.27
CA ARG A 157 -32.25 -20.17 -9.36
C ARG A 157 -33.53 -19.37 -9.09
N ASN A 158 -33.72 -18.24 -9.75
CA ASN A 158 -34.82 -17.32 -9.53
C ASN A 158 -35.01 -16.94 -8.04
N LEU A 159 -33.90 -16.47 -7.43
CA LEU A 159 -33.86 -16.04 -6.04
C LEU A 159 -33.57 -14.54 -5.97
N ASP A 160 -34.24 -13.83 -5.07
CA ASP A 160 -33.88 -12.46 -4.75
C ASP A 160 -32.44 -12.37 -4.24
N PHE A 161 -31.76 -11.29 -4.60
CA PHE A 161 -30.44 -10.94 -4.12
C PHE A 161 -30.39 -9.42 -3.97
N THR A 162 -30.72 -8.95 -2.76
CA THR A 162 -30.83 -7.53 -2.43
C THR A 162 -29.76 -7.06 -1.43
N LEU A 163 -28.85 -7.96 -1.03
CA LEU A 163 -27.73 -7.59 -0.16
C LEU A 163 -26.90 -6.47 -0.77
N SER A 164 -26.46 -5.52 0.05
CA SER A 164 -25.42 -4.58 -0.36
C SER A 164 -24.08 -5.29 -0.49
N LYS A 165 -23.20 -4.77 -1.35
CA LYS A 165 -21.85 -5.34 -1.51
C LYS A 165 -21.03 -5.29 -0.22
N ALA A 166 -21.17 -4.20 0.54
CA ALA A 166 -20.47 -4.05 1.81
C ALA A 166 -20.92 -5.10 2.85
N LEU A 167 -22.23 -5.31 2.98
CA LEU A 167 -22.78 -6.35 3.85
C LEU A 167 -22.36 -7.75 3.41
N PHE A 168 -22.37 -8.02 2.10
CA PHE A 168 -21.89 -9.31 1.59
C PHE A 168 -20.41 -9.56 1.95
N GLU A 169 -19.54 -8.58 1.73
CA GLU A 169 -18.12 -8.72 2.02
C GLU A 169 -17.82 -8.90 3.52
N SER A 170 -18.61 -8.27 4.39
CA SER A 170 -18.49 -8.47 5.85
C SER A 170 -18.96 -9.86 6.27
N LEU A 171 -20.07 -10.37 5.73
CA LEU A 171 -20.57 -11.72 6.00
C LEU A 171 -19.54 -12.80 5.61
N LEU A 172 -18.80 -12.61 4.51
CA LEU A 172 -17.80 -13.59 4.06
C LEU A 172 -16.66 -13.81 5.05
N ILE A 173 -16.38 -12.88 5.96
CA ILE A 173 -15.24 -12.98 6.89
C ILE A 173 -15.66 -13.24 8.34
N GLN A 174 -16.97 -13.28 8.61
CA GLN A 174 -17.50 -13.61 9.93
C GLN A 174 -17.41 -15.10 10.22
N PRO A 175 -17.35 -15.51 11.51
CA PRO A 175 -17.44 -16.90 11.91
C PRO A 175 -18.73 -17.55 11.40
N CYS A 176 -18.69 -18.85 11.14
CA CYS A 176 -19.89 -19.60 10.77
C CYS A 176 -20.93 -19.52 11.88
N PHE A 177 -22.15 -19.09 11.53
CA PHE A 177 -23.28 -18.97 12.44
C PHE A 177 -23.56 -20.27 13.22
N TYR A 178 -23.54 -21.43 12.55
CA TYR A 178 -23.90 -22.70 13.18
C TYR A 178 -22.79 -23.33 14.04
N CYS A 179 -21.51 -23.09 13.76
CA CYS A 179 -20.43 -23.85 14.40
C CYS A 179 -19.20 -23.04 14.80
N GLY A 180 -19.24 -21.72 14.61
CA GLY A 180 -18.15 -20.82 14.94
C GLY A 180 -16.91 -20.94 14.03
N TYR A 181 -16.91 -21.77 12.99
CA TYR A 181 -15.75 -21.94 12.12
C TYR A 181 -15.30 -20.60 11.50
N SER A 182 -14.05 -20.24 11.76
CA SER A 182 -13.38 -19.07 11.17
C SER A 182 -11.90 -19.35 11.02
N VAL A 183 -11.30 -18.88 9.93
CA VAL A 183 -9.85 -18.97 9.69
C VAL A 183 -9.37 -17.64 9.12
N PRO A 184 -8.29 -17.04 9.65
CA PRO A 184 -7.72 -15.80 9.11
C PRO A 184 -7.39 -15.93 7.63
N ASN A 185 -7.60 -14.85 6.87
CA ASN A 185 -7.33 -14.77 5.44
C ASN A 185 -8.08 -15.81 4.58
N GLN A 186 -9.17 -16.37 5.09
CA GLN A 186 -10.12 -17.21 4.34
C GLN A 186 -11.50 -16.58 4.38
N ILE A 187 -12.32 -16.93 3.39
CA ILE A 187 -13.75 -16.60 3.40
C ILE A 187 -14.58 -17.82 3.77
N ASN A 188 -15.67 -17.57 4.49
CA ASN A 188 -16.83 -18.43 4.57
C ASN A 188 -17.77 -18.19 3.38
N GLY A 189 -18.80 -19.02 3.28
CA GLY A 189 -19.94 -18.77 2.41
C GLY A 189 -21.07 -18.05 3.16
N ILE A 190 -22.22 -17.95 2.50
CA ILE A 190 -23.45 -17.39 3.06
C ILE A 190 -24.54 -18.42 2.89
N ASP A 191 -25.16 -18.81 4.00
CA ASP A 191 -26.35 -19.68 4.01
C ASP A 191 -27.62 -18.83 4.09
N ARG A 192 -28.70 -19.36 3.52
CA ARG A 192 -30.04 -18.79 3.62
C ARG A 192 -30.77 -19.52 4.73
N VAL A 193 -31.12 -18.81 5.81
CA VAL A 193 -31.77 -19.39 6.98
C VAL A 193 -33.11 -19.99 6.58
N ASP A 194 -34.00 -19.17 6.00
CA ASP A 194 -35.13 -19.64 5.21
C ASP A 194 -34.72 -19.80 3.75
N ASN A 195 -34.72 -21.06 3.38
CA ASN A 195 -34.28 -21.55 2.11
C ASN A 195 -35.31 -21.32 0.97
N ASN A 196 -36.55 -20.93 1.33
CA ASN A 196 -37.62 -20.49 0.42
C ASN A 196 -37.50 -19.00 0.06
N LYS A 197 -36.72 -18.22 0.81
CA LYS A 197 -36.43 -16.81 0.54
C LYS A 197 -35.09 -16.66 -0.19
N GLY A 198 -34.86 -15.47 -0.76
CA GLY A 198 -33.61 -15.09 -1.42
C GLY A 198 -32.47 -14.73 -0.47
N TYR A 199 -31.39 -14.20 -1.04
CA TYR A 199 -30.31 -13.52 -0.31
C TYR A 199 -30.75 -12.09 0.00
N ILE A 200 -31.51 -11.95 1.07
CA ILE A 200 -32.03 -10.68 1.57
C ILE A 200 -31.54 -10.47 3.00
N GLU A 201 -31.46 -9.21 3.42
CA GLU A 201 -31.12 -8.87 4.80
C GLU A 201 -32.13 -9.50 5.78
N GLY A 202 -31.63 -10.03 6.89
CA GLY A 202 -32.44 -10.79 7.85
C GLY A 202 -32.81 -12.22 7.43
N ASN A 203 -32.38 -12.71 6.26
CA ASN A 203 -32.53 -14.13 5.87
C ASN A 203 -31.20 -14.86 5.61
N VAL A 204 -30.07 -14.17 5.79
CA VAL A 204 -28.75 -14.71 5.48
C VAL A 204 -27.84 -14.71 6.70
N VAL A 205 -26.99 -15.73 6.78
CA VAL A 205 -26.00 -15.87 7.85
C VAL A 205 -24.65 -16.33 7.29
N PRO A 206 -23.52 -15.95 7.91
CA PRO A 206 -22.21 -16.49 7.54
C PRO A 206 -22.19 -18.00 7.78
N CYS A 207 -21.72 -18.79 6.82
CA CYS A 207 -21.76 -20.24 6.93
C CYS A 207 -20.55 -20.91 6.30
N CYS A 208 -19.92 -21.84 7.02
CA CYS A 208 -18.87 -22.65 6.44
C CYS A 208 -19.47 -23.67 5.46
N GLU A 209 -18.65 -24.14 4.53
CA GLU A 209 -19.05 -25.10 3.50
C GLU A 209 -19.64 -26.40 4.08
N LEU A 210 -19.07 -26.91 5.17
CA LEU A 210 -19.53 -28.12 5.83
C LEU A 210 -20.94 -27.97 6.42
N CYS A 211 -21.18 -26.91 7.21
CA CYS A 211 -22.52 -26.63 7.76
C CYS A 211 -23.54 -26.39 6.65
N ASN A 212 -23.19 -25.62 5.63
CA ASN A 212 -24.08 -25.34 4.50
C ASN A 212 -24.46 -26.63 3.75
N THR A 213 -23.50 -27.55 3.62
CA THR A 213 -23.70 -28.86 2.96
C THR A 213 -24.58 -29.80 3.80
N LEU A 214 -24.33 -29.87 5.11
CA LEU A 214 -25.08 -30.70 6.07
C LEU A 214 -26.51 -30.21 6.25
N LYS A 215 -26.70 -28.89 6.45
CA LYS A 215 -28.03 -28.28 6.51
C LYS A 215 -28.75 -28.49 5.19
N GLY A 216 -28.07 -28.23 4.07
CA GLY A 216 -28.60 -28.37 2.73
C GLY A 216 -29.97 -27.69 2.59
N THR A 217 -31.00 -28.52 2.44
CA THR A 217 -32.38 -28.06 2.28
C THR A 217 -33.27 -28.18 3.52
N ASN A 218 -32.73 -28.62 4.64
CA ASN A 218 -33.50 -28.85 5.86
C ASN A 218 -33.89 -27.53 6.53
N HIS A 219 -34.91 -27.61 7.39
CA HIS A 219 -35.25 -26.50 8.26
C HIS A 219 -34.06 -26.21 9.20
N PRO A 220 -33.71 -24.94 9.50
CA PRO A 220 -32.54 -24.64 10.32
C PRO A 220 -32.62 -25.29 11.72
N GLN A 221 -33.77 -25.20 12.40
CA GLN A 221 -33.96 -25.87 13.68
C GLN A 221 -33.87 -27.40 13.57
N GLU A 222 -34.41 -27.99 12.51
CA GLU A 222 -34.33 -29.43 12.28
C GLU A 222 -32.88 -29.91 12.13
N PHE A 223 -32.08 -29.13 11.39
CA PHE A 223 -30.65 -29.38 11.25
C PHE A 223 -29.91 -29.31 12.60
N ILE A 224 -30.23 -28.32 13.43
CA ILE A 224 -29.64 -28.14 14.77
C ILE A 224 -30.04 -29.31 15.69
N ASP A 225 -31.33 -29.62 15.79
CA ASP A 225 -31.88 -30.74 16.58
C ASP A 225 -31.25 -32.07 16.16
N LYS A 226 -31.05 -32.25 14.84
CA LYS A 226 -30.46 -33.47 14.31
C LYS A 226 -29.00 -33.65 14.70
N LEU A 227 -28.19 -32.59 14.58
CA LEU A 227 -26.77 -32.61 14.95
C LEU A 227 -26.58 -32.74 16.46
N TYR A 228 -27.45 -32.11 17.25
CA TYR A 228 -27.50 -32.30 18.70
C TYR A 228 -27.71 -33.78 19.06
N THR A 229 -28.74 -34.39 18.49
CA THR A 229 -29.10 -35.80 18.73
C THR A 229 -27.98 -36.75 18.29
N ILE A 230 -27.35 -36.49 17.14
CA ILE A 230 -26.24 -37.34 16.65
C ILE A 230 -25.07 -37.31 17.64
N HIS A 231 -24.71 -36.12 18.14
CA HIS A 231 -23.64 -36.01 19.13
C HIS A 231 -24.02 -36.62 20.47
N GLU A 232 -25.26 -36.42 20.94
CA GLU A 232 -25.77 -37.00 22.18
C GLU A 232 -25.68 -38.53 22.13
N TYR A 233 -26.22 -39.16 21.08
CA TYR A 233 -26.16 -40.60 20.89
C TYR A 233 -24.72 -41.12 20.81
N ALA A 234 -23.82 -40.42 20.12
CA ALA A 234 -22.42 -40.81 20.03
C ALA A 234 -21.68 -40.81 21.38
N VAL A 235 -22.14 -40.01 22.35
CA VAL A 235 -21.50 -39.87 23.67
C VAL A 235 -22.19 -40.72 24.74
N THR A 236 -23.52 -40.79 24.72
CA THR A 236 -24.31 -41.40 25.81
C THR A 236 -25.05 -42.66 25.40
N THR A 237 -25.11 -42.98 24.11
CA THR A 237 -25.94 -44.05 23.53
C THR A 237 -27.44 -43.89 23.78
N ILE A 238 -27.88 -42.72 24.24
CA ILE A 238 -29.31 -42.41 24.43
C ILE A 238 -29.93 -42.14 23.06
N SER A 239 -30.90 -42.97 22.69
CA SER A 239 -31.66 -42.81 21.45
C SER A 239 -32.39 -41.47 21.39
N ILE A 240 -32.65 -41.02 20.16
CA ILE A 240 -33.43 -39.82 19.91
C ILE A 240 -34.74 -39.77 20.70
N LYS A 241 -35.00 -38.61 21.32
CA LYS A 241 -36.23 -38.35 22.08
C LYS A 241 -37.45 -38.36 21.17
N GLN A 242 -38.52 -39.03 21.61
CA GLN A 242 -39.77 -39.17 20.86
C GLN A 242 -40.40 -37.82 20.48
N GLU A 243 -40.34 -36.82 21.36
CA GLU A 243 -40.83 -35.46 21.10
C GLU A 243 -40.16 -34.81 19.86
N LEU A 244 -38.84 -35.02 19.68
CA LEU A 244 -38.11 -34.53 18.50
C LEU A 244 -38.50 -35.30 17.23
N VAL A 245 -38.76 -36.61 17.36
CA VAL A 245 -39.25 -37.44 16.27
C VAL A 245 -40.62 -36.97 15.80
N GLU A 246 -41.53 -36.66 16.73
CA GLU A 246 -42.87 -36.16 16.43
C GLU A 246 -42.83 -34.78 15.76
N LYS A 247 -42.04 -33.87 16.34
CA LYS A 247 -41.80 -32.51 15.80
C LYS A 247 -41.33 -32.54 14.35
N TRP A 248 -40.46 -33.48 14.00
CA TRP A 248 -39.87 -33.62 12.66
C TRP A 248 -40.31 -34.89 11.93
N SER A 249 -41.50 -35.40 12.23
CA SER A 249 -41.99 -36.70 11.73
C SER A 249 -41.99 -36.79 10.20
N SER A 250 -42.30 -35.70 9.51
CA SER A 250 -42.30 -35.61 8.04
C SER A 250 -40.92 -35.84 7.40
N THR A 251 -39.84 -35.61 8.15
CA THR A 251 -38.46 -35.71 7.68
C THR A 251 -37.66 -36.83 8.36
N PHE A 252 -37.94 -37.16 9.63
CA PHE A 252 -37.20 -38.17 10.39
C PHE A 252 -37.66 -39.58 10.04
N LEU A 253 -38.96 -39.77 9.81
CA LEU A 253 -39.54 -41.08 9.54
C LEU A 253 -39.43 -41.45 8.05
N SER A 254 -39.20 -42.74 7.79
CA SER A 254 -39.32 -43.30 6.45
C SER A 254 -40.79 -43.48 6.06
N ARG A 255 -41.10 -43.35 4.76
CA ARG A 255 -42.46 -43.59 4.22
C ARG A 255 -42.71 -45.05 3.84
N GLY A 256 -41.69 -45.90 3.92
CA GLY A 256 -41.81 -47.30 3.55
C GLY A 256 -40.59 -48.11 3.98
N ARG A 257 -40.77 -49.43 4.01
CA ARG A 257 -39.72 -50.39 4.33
C ARG A 257 -38.73 -50.50 3.16
N PRO A 258 -37.41 -50.44 3.39
CA PRO A 258 -36.42 -50.71 2.37
C PRO A 258 -36.56 -52.11 1.77
N ILE A 259 -36.30 -52.22 0.47
CA ILE A 259 -36.43 -53.47 -0.28
C ILE A 259 -35.04 -53.91 -0.75
N TYR A 260 -34.68 -55.16 -0.46
CA TYR A 260 -33.39 -55.76 -0.84
C TYR A 260 -33.09 -55.60 -2.33
N SER A 261 -34.02 -56.04 -3.19
CA SER A 261 -33.85 -56.02 -4.64
C SER A 261 -33.64 -54.61 -5.21
N SER A 262 -34.20 -53.57 -4.58
CA SER A 262 -33.98 -52.18 -4.95
C SER A 262 -32.55 -51.72 -4.63
N TYR A 263 -32.02 -52.11 -3.47
CA TYR A 263 -30.64 -51.81 -3.08
C TYR A 263 -29.63 -52.53 -3.99
N PHE A 264 -29.85 -53.82 -4.24
CA PHE A 264 -29.03 -54.62 -5.13
C PHE A 264 -28.96 -54.03 -6.54
N LYS A 265 -30.13 -53.76 -7.16
CA LYS A 265 -30.20 -53.14 -8.50
C LYS A 265 -29.52 -51.77 -8.54
N SER A 266 -29.69 -50.97 -7.49
CA SER A 266 -29.05 -49.67 -7.38
C SER A 266 -27.52 -49.77 -7.24
N ALA A 267 -27.01 -50.76 -6.51
CA ALA A 267 -25.58 -51.00 -6.37
C ALA A 267 -24.99 -51.45 -7.72
N GLN A 268 -25.65 -52.39 -8.41
CA GLN A 268 -25.23 -52.89 -9.72
C GLN A 268 -25.14 -51.78 -10.77
N SER A 269 -26.16 -50.91 -10.86
CA SER A 269 -26.15 -49.81 -11.84
C SER A 269 -25.04 -48.77 -11.59
N ARG A 270 -24.54 -48.69 -10.35
CA ARG A 270 -23.43 -47.83 -9.95
C ARG A 270 -22.09 -48.56 -9.89
N SER A 271 -22.04 -49.84 -10.26
CA SER A 271 -20.86 -50.71 -10.16
C SER A 271 -20.28 -50.78 -8.74
N ILE A 272 -21.15 -50.85 -7.73
CA ILE A 272 -20.79 -50.98 -6.32
C ILE A 272 -20.92 -52.48 -5.94
N PRO A 273 -19.89 -53.11 -5.36
CA PRO A 273 -19.99 -54.50 -4.88
C PRO A 273 -21.14 -54.66 -3.88
N PHE A 274 -21.90 -55.74 -4.01
CA PHE A 274 -23.02 -56.06 -3.11
C PHE A 274 -22.95 -57.53 -2.72
N VAL A 275 -22.55 -57.78 -1.48
CA VAL A 275 -22.26 -59.11 -0.92
C VAL A 275 -23.28 -59.52 0.15
N LEU A 276 -24.00 -58.55 0.74
CA LEU A 276 -25.04 -58.83 1.73
C LEU A 276 -26.06 -59.84 1.22
N SER A 277 -26.38 -60.84 2.04
CA SER A 277 -27.56 -61.68 1.84
C SER A 277 -28.85 -60.95 2.18
N GLU A 278 -30.00 -61.49 1.75
CA GLU A 278 -31.30 -60.90 2.08
C GLU A 278 -31.61 -60.97 3.58
N ASP A 279 -31.14 -62.01 4.28
CA ASP A 279 -31.30 -62.15 5.74
C ASP A 279 -30.44 -61.14 6.51
N GLU A 280 -29.19 -60.95 6.08
CA GLU A 280 -28.30 -59.92 6.65
C GLU A 280 -28.88 -58.52 6.42
N PHE A 281 -29.39 -58.25 5.22
CA PHE A 281 -30.06 -56.99 4.89
C PHE A 281 -31.25 -56.74 5.81
N ASN A 282 -32.12 -57.73 6.00
CA ASN A 282 -33.30 -57.64 6.87
C ASN A 282 -32.91 -57.43 8.35
N THR A 283 -31.81 -58.06 8.78
CA THR A 283 -31.26 -57.90 10.12
C THR A 283 -30.72 -56.50 10.36
N ILE A 284 -30.06 -55.89 9.36
CA ILE A 284 -29.55 -54.53 9.49
C ILE A 284 -30.71 -53.53 9.55
N ILE A 285 -31.71 -53.60 8.66
CA ILE A 285 -32.78 -52.59 8.62
C ILE A 285 -33.71 -52.62 9.84
N SER A 286 -33.71 -53.69 10.64
CA SER A 286 -34.48 -53.79 11.89
C SER A 286 -33.79 -53.15 13.09
N GLN A 287 -32.48 -52.87 13.00
CA GLN A 287 -31.71 -52.26 14.08
C GLN A 287 -31.90 -50.73 14.15
N SER A 288 -31.60 -50.16 15.30
CA SER A 288 -31.60 -48.71 15.54
C SER A 288 -30.52 -47.99 14.74
N CYS A 289 -30.80 -46.75 14.34
CA CYS A 289 -29.89 -45.95 13.54
C CYS A 289 -28.56 -45.70 14.26
N TYR A 290 -27.44 -46.12 13.67
CA TYR A 290 -26.11 -46.03 14.29
C TYR A 290 -25.65 -44.58 14.58
N LEU A 291 -26.29 -43.58 13.95
CA LEU A 291 -25.95 -42.17 14.14
C LEU A 291 -26.82 -41.47 15.18
N CYS A 292 -28.08 -41.84 15.35
CA CYS A 292 -29.01 -41.08 16.21
C CYS A 292 -29.92 -41.95 17.09
N GLY A 293 -29.73 -43.27 17.07
CA GLY A 293 -30.51 -44.22 17.85
C GLY A 293 -31.98 -44.37 17.43
N LEU A 294 -32.44 -43.74 16.33
CA LEU A 294 -33.83 -43.89 15.88
C LEU A 294 -34.14 -45.37 15.61
N GLU A 295 -35.12 -45.92 16.33
CA GLU A 295 -35.50 -47.32 16.24
C GLU A 295 -36.36 -47.60 15.00
N SER A 296 -36.27 -48.84 14.49
CA SER A 296 -37.23 -49.34 13.51
C SER A 296 -38.49 -49.80 14.25
N SER A 297 -39.66 -49.44 13.71
CA SER A 297 -40.98 -49.70 14.27
C SER A 297 -42.00 -50.03 13.18
N ALA A 298 -43.27 -50.23 13.54
CA ALA A 298 -44.33 -50.42 12.55
C ALA A 298 -44.49 -49.21 11.59
N THR A 299 -44.13 -48.00 12.05
CA THR A 299 -44.29 -46.74 11.31
C THR A 299 -42.97 -46.18 10.77
N ASN A 300 -41.83 -46.81 11.09
CA ASN A 300 -40.51 -46.39 10.64
C ASN A 300 -39.64 -47.61 10.31
N SER A 301 -38.91 -47.55 9.20
CA SER A 301 -37.88 -48.56 8.92
C SER A 301 -36.60 -47.85 8.53
N ASN A 302 -35.52 -48.19 9.23
CA ASN A 302 -34.19 -47.71 8.90
C ASN A 302 -33.70 -48.34 7.60
N GLY A 303 -32.88 -47.61 6.86
CA GLY A 303 -32.17 -48.11 5.69
C GLY A 303 -30.77 -48.59 6.06
N ILE A 304 -29.94 -48.74 5.02
CA ILE A 304 -28.53 -49.12 5.17
C ILE A 304 -27.67 -47.96 4.69
N ASP A 305 -26.76 -47.51 5.55
CA ASP A 305 -25.64 -46.65 5.18
C ASP A 305 -24.39 -47.49 4.95
N ARG A 306 -23.57 -47.07 3.98
CA ARG A 306 -22.22 -47.61 3.83
C ARG A 306 -21.31 -46.73 4.66
N PHE A 307 -20.74 -47.29 5.73
CA PHE A 307 -19.95 -46.53 6.68
C PHE A 307 -18.80 -45.79 5.96
N ASP A 308 -18.04 -46.52 5.15
CA ASP A 308 -17.17 -45.99 4.11
C ASP A 308 -17.80 -46.16 2.71
N ASN A 309 -18.00 -45.04 2.00
CA ASN A 309 -18.59 -45.03 0.67
C ASN A 309 -17.66 -45.56 -0.44
N ASN A 310 -16.37 -45.68 -0.17
CA ASN A 310 -15.40 -46.30 -1.08
C ASN A 310 -15.51 -47.83 -1.07
N HIS A 311 -16.22 -48.40 -0.08
CA HIS A 311 -16.47 -49.83 0.04
C HIS A 311 -17.90 -50.19 -0.39
N GLY A 312 -18.11 -51.48 -0.65
CA GLY A 312 -19.37 -52.04 -1.12
C GLY A 312 -20.42 -52.18 -0.03
N TYR A 313 -21.45 -52.98 -0.32
CA TYR A 313 -22.41 -53.45 0.66
C TYR A 313 -21.97 -54.82 1.18
N ASP A 314 -21.42 -54.86 2.37
CA ASP A 314 -20.98 -56.05 3.11
C ASP A 314 -21.27 -55.85 4.61
N LEU A 315 -21.23 -56.93 5.39
CA LEU A 315 -21.59 -56.89 6.81
C LEU A 315 -20.69 -55.94 7.64
N ASP A 316 -19.41 -55.86 7.31
CA ASP A 316 -18.44 -55.07 8.08
C ASP A 316 -18.60 -53.57 7.81
N ASN A 317 -18.97 -53.18 6.59
CA ASN A 317 -19.14 -51.79 6.18
C ASN A 317 -20.58 -51.26 6.35
N CYS A 318 -21.60 -52.12 6.28
CA CYS A 318 -22.99 -51.68 6.35
C CYS A 318 -23.44 -51.41 7.79
N ARG A 319 -24.16 -50.28 7.96
CA ARG A 319 -24.71 -49.88 9.26
C ARG A 319 -26.20 -49.50 9.14
N PRO A 320 -27.02 -49.82 10.16
CA PRO A 320 -28.43 -49.43 10.20
C PRO A 320 -28.53 -47.91 10.27
N CYS A 321 -29.16 -47.25 9.30
CA CYS A 321 -29.20 -45.80 9.26
C CYS A 321 -30.56 -45.27 8.78
N CYS A 322 -31.16 -44.37 9.56
CA CYS A 322 -32.37 -43.69 9.11
C CYS A 322 -32.08 -42.83 7.87
N GLY A 323 -33.08 -42.69 7.00
CA GLY A 323 -32.92 -41.98 5.72
C GLY A 323 -32.46 -40.53 5.89
N HIS A 324 -32.86 -39.86 6.97
CA HIS A 324 -32.41 -38.50 7.26
C HIS A 324 -30.91 -38.47 7.58
N CYS A 325 -30.42 -39.32 8.49
CA CYS A 325 -28.99 -39.37 8.80
C CYS A 325 -28.14 -39.73 7.57
N ASN A 326 -28.60 -40.65 6.73
CA ASN A 326 -27.88 -41.05 5.52
C ASN A 326 -27.80 -39.88 4.50
N LEU A 327 -28.91 -39.15 4.30
CA LEU A 327 -28.94 -37.93 3.47
C LEU A 327 -28.08 -36.79 4.02
N LEU A 328 -27.90 -36.74 5.34
CA LEU A 328 -27.08 -35.74 6.00
C LEU A 328 -25.59 -36.11 5.91
N LYS A 329 -25.23 -37.37 6.19
CA LYS A 329 -23.86 -37.88 6.09
C LYS A 329 -23.33 -37.82 4.66
N LYS A 330 -24.11 -38.29 3.68
CA LYS A 330 -23.66 -38.44 2.28
C LYS A 330 -22.30 -39.13 2.22
N ASP A 331 -21.27 -38.41 1.77
CA ASP A 331 -19.88 -38.81 1.63
C ASP A 331 -18.96 -38.26 2.72
N ILE A 332 -19.51 -37.56 3.72
CA ILE A 332 -18.75 -37.02 4.85
C ILE A 332 -18.29 -38.19 5.73
N PRO A 333 -16.98 -38.28 6.06
CA PRO A 333 -16.47 -39.29 6.98
C PRO A 333 -17.12 -39.17 8.36
N TYR A 334 -17.31 -40.31 9.03
CA TYR A 334 -17.98 -40.39 10.32
C TYR A 334 -17.38 -39.43 11.36
N GLU A 335 -16.05 -39.42 11.48
CA GLU A 335 -15.31 -38.62 12.46
C GLU A 335 -15.54 -37.12 12.23
N ILE A 336 -15.58 -36.69 10.96
CA ILE A 336 -15.84 -35.31 10.59
C ILE A 336 -17.27 -34.92 10.94
N LEU A 337 -18.24 -35.81 10.69
CA LEU A 337 -19.64 -35.58 11.06
C LEU A 337 -19.80 -35.46 12.58
N ILE A 338 -19.22 -36.37 13.37
CA ILE A 338 -19.31 -36.33 14.85
C ILE A 338 -18.62 -35.09 15.42
N GLN A 339 -17.45 -34.71 14.91
CA GLN A 339 -16.79 -33.47 15.31
C GLN A 339 -17.63 -32.24 15.00
N GLN A 340 -18.31 -32.23 13.84
CA GLN A 340 -19.17 -31.13 13.47
C GLN A 340 -20.45 -31.09 14.31
N ALA A 341 -21.02 -32.26 14.64
CA ALA A 341 -22.13 -32.43 15.56
C ALA A 341 -21.79 -31.91 16.95
N LYS A 342 -20.60 -32.22 17.48
CA LYS A 342 -20.08 -31.70 18.75
C LYS A 342 -20.07 -30.17 18.80
N LYS A 343 -19.58 -29.52 17.74
CA LYS A 343 -19.52 -28.04 17.67
C LYS A 343 -20.91 -27.41 17.70
N ILE A 344 -21.86 -27.99 16.97
CA ILE A 344 -23.25 -27.49 16.93
C ILE A 344 -23.96 -27.79 18.26
N HIS A 345 -23.75 -28.98 18.84
CA HIS A 345 -24.29 -29.34 20.15
C HIS A 345 -23.84 -28.33 21.23
N ALA A 346 -22.56 -27.92 21.22
CA ALA A 346 -22.04 -26.93 22.17
C ALA A 346 -22.71 -25.54 22.08
N LEU A 347 -23.36 -25.22 20.95
CA LEU A 347 -24.06 -23.95 20.70
C LEU A 347 -25.58 -24.13 20.65
N TYR A 348 -26.11 -25.30 21.05
CA TYR A 348 -27.49 -25.70 20.79
C TYR A 348 -28.53 -24.70 21.32
N ASP A 349 -28.39 -24.26 22.57
CA ASP A 349 -29.35 -23.35 23.21
C ASP A 349 -29.35 -21.96 22.56
N GLU A 350 -28.16 -21.43 22.28
CA GLU A 350 -27.99 -20.14 21.60
C GLU A 350 -28.57 -20.18 20.18
N LEU A 351 -28.25 -21.23 19.42
CA LEU A 351 -28.77 -21.42 18.07
C LEU A 351 -30.29 -21.56 18.05
N THR A 352 -30.85 -22.33 18.98
CA THR A 352 -32.31 -22.52 19.07
C THR A 352 -33.02 -21.22 19.39
N HIS A 353 -32.48 -20.43 20.32
CA HIS A 353 -32.98 -19.10 20.63
C HIS A 353 -32.88 -18.15 19.43
N MET A 354 -31.75 -18.13 18.72
CA MET A 354 -31.58 -17.29 17.53
C MET A 354 -32.51 -17.69 16.38
N ILE A 355 -32.72 -19.00 16.15
CA ILE A 355 -33.61 -19.49 15.10
C ILE A 355 -35.08 -19.22 15.43
N HIS A 356 -35.46 -19.11 16.71
CA HIS A 356 -36.82 -18.78 17.11
C HIS A 356 -37.31 -17.42 16.59
N PHE A 357 -36.41 -16.46 16.34
CA PHE A 357 -36.76 -15.18 15.72
C PHE A 357 -37.17 -15.28 14.25
N TYR A 358 -36.96 -16.44 13.61
CA TYR A 358 -37.34 -16.68 12.24
C TYR A 358 -38.66 -17.45 12.18
N THR A 359 -39.69 -16.86 11.59
CA THR A 359 -40.94 -17.56 11.29
C THR A 359 -40.77 -18.40 10.02
N ILE A 360 -40.42 -19.68 10.18
CA ILE A 360 -40.20 -20.63 9.07
C ILE A 360 -41.16 -21.82 9.23
N PRO A 361 -41.99 -22.13 8.22
CA PRO A 361 -42.91 -23.26 8.31
C PRO A 361 -42.16 -24.59 8.25
N VAL A 362 -42.61 -25.54 9.06
CA VAL A 362 -42.18 -26.94 8.97
C VAL A 362 -42.69 -27.52 7.65
N ARG A 363 -41.83 -28.26 6.95
CA ARG A 363 -42.20 -28.88 5.67
C ARG A 363 -43.15 -30.05 5.89
N THR A 364 -44.17 -30.13 5.04
CA THR A 364 -45.08 -31.28 4.95
C THR A 364 -44.48 -32.45 4.19
N SER A 365 -43.44 -32.21 3.36
CA SER A 365 -42.81 -33.26 2.56
C SER A 365 -41.31 -33.04 2.31
N LYS A 366 -40.56 -34.15 2.26
CA LYS A 366 -39.13 -34.20 1.84
C LYS A 366 -38.90 -33.76 0.40
N VAL A 367 -39.91 -33.90 -0.47
CA VAL A 367 -39.78 -33.82 -1.94
C VAL A 367 -40.47 -32.59 -2.53
N GLU A 368 -41.19 -31.82 -1.72
CA GLU A 368 -41.86 -30.60 -2.20
C GLU A 368 -40.86 -29.63 -2.83
N LYS A 369 -41.14 -29.26 -4.08
CA LYS A 369 -40.37 -28.26 -4.81
C LYS A 369 -40.50 -26.94 -4.09
N ARG A 370 -39.38 -26.23 -3.96
CA ARG A 370 -39.36 -24.88 -3.39
C ARG A 370 -39.95 -23.90 -4.38
N VAL A 371 -40.67 -22.92 -3.84
CA VAL A 371 -41.23 -21.81 -4.60
C VAL A 371 -40.07 -20.95 -5.11
N ALA A 372 -39.96 -20.83 -6.42
CA ALA A 372 -39.10 -19.83 -7.05
C ALA A 372 -39.83 -18.49 -7.06
N ASN A 373 -39.11 -17.38 -6.95
CA ASN A 373 -39.73 -16.08 -7.18
C ASN A 373 -39.89 -15.90 -8.71
N ASP A 374 -41.12 -15.67 -9.17
CA ASP A 374 -41.40 -15.49 -10.60
C ASP A 374 -40.76 -14.19 -11.15
N THR A 375 -40.52 -13.20 -10.29
CA THR A 375 -39.89 -11.91 -10.63
C THR A 375 -38.79 -11.55 -9.63
N PRO A 376 -37.63 -12.25 -9.66
CA PRO A 376 -36.59 -12.07 -8.66
C PRO A 376 -35.86 -10.73 -8.84
N VAL A 377 -35.70 -9.98 -7.75
CA VAL A 377 -34.88 -8.76 -7.73
C VAL A 377 -33.43 -9.17 -7.48
N VAL A 378 -32.57 -9.04 -8.49
CA VAL A 378 -31.18 -9.49 -8.40
C VAL A 378 -30.22 -8.37 -8.73
N ALA A 379 -29.30 -8.07 -7.81
CA ALA A 379 -28.20 -7.15 -8.06
C ALA A 379 -27.43 -7.48 -9.34
N ASP A 380 -26.82 -6.46 -9.95
CA ASP A 380 -26.04 -6.66 -11.16
C ASP A 380 -24.66 -7.24 -10.90
N SER A 381 -24.21 -8.06 -11.85
CA SER A 381 -22.83 -8.52 -11.85
C SER A 381 -21.92 -7.34 -12.13
N ILE A 382 -20.91 -7.15 -11.31
CA ILE A 382 -19.94 -6.08 -11.50
C ILE A 382 -18.97 -6.54 -12.59
N GLY A 383 -19.04 -5.87 -13.74
CA GLY A 383 -18.08 -6.05 -14.82
C GLY A 383 -16.66 -5.79 -14.33
N ARG A 384 -15.71 -6.60 -14.80
CA ARG A 384 -14.30 -6.36 -14.50
C ARG A 384 -13.85 -5.13 -15.30
N ILE A 385 -13.71 -3.98 -14.64
CA ILE A 385 -13.13 -2.80 -15.25
C ILE A 385 -11.63 -3.07 -15.40
N TYR A 386 -11.22 -3.52 -16.59
CA TYR A 386 -9.81 -3.53 -16.95
C TYR A 386 -9.40 -2.06 -17.14
N LYS A 387 -8.66 -1.51 -16.18
CA LYS A 387 -7.89 -0.29 -16.47
C LYS A 387 -6.97 -0.63 -17.65
N PRO A 388 -7.07 0.08 -18.79
CA PRO A 388 -6.15 -0.15 -19.89
C PRO A 388 -4.73 0.07 -19.33
N ILE A 389 -3.86 -0.94 -19.48
CA ILE A 389 -2.48 -0.91 -18.95
C ILE A 389 -1.67 0.30 -19.48
N ASN A 390 -2.15 0.92 -20.54
CA ASN A 390 -1.63 2.15 -21.13
C ASN A 390 -1.73 3.34 -20.15
N GLU A 391 -2.60 3.29 -19.13
CA GLU A 391 -2.69 4.29 -18.05
C GLU A 391 -1.63 4.11 -16.96
N ILE A 392 -1.02 2.92 -16.83
CA ILE A 392 0.13 2.75 -15.94
C ILE A 392 1.36 3.23 -16.72
N ILE A 393 1.47 4.55 -16.86
CA ILE A 393 2.72 5.20 -17.21
C ILE A 393 3.63 4.95 -16.01
N ILE A 394 4.43 3.87 -16.05
CA ILE A 394 5.57 3.77 -15.15
C ILE A 394 6.46 4.95 -15.55
N PRO A 395 6.60 6.01 -14.73
CA PRO A 395 7.54 7.07 -15.06
C PRO A 395 8.88 6.40 -15.34
N PRO A 396 9.57 6.72 -16.45
CA PRO A 396 10.86 6.11 -16.74
C PRO A 396 11.70 6.30 -15.47
N PRO A 397 12.21 5.22 -14.86
CA PRO A 397 13.11 5.40 -13.75
C PRO A 397 14.24 6.28 -14.26
N ILE A 398 14.68 7.25 -13.45
CA ILE A 398 15.88 8.02 -13.73
C ILE A 398 17.05 7.04 -13.58
N LEU A 399 17.23 6.18 -14.59
CA LEU A 399 18.37 5.30 -14.70
C LEU A 399 19.54 6.19 -15.15
N PRO A 400 20.67 6.17 -14.45
CA PRO A 400 21.86 6.80 -14.97
C PRO A 400 22.14 6.16 -16.33
N SER A 401 22.28 6.99 -17.37
CA SER A 401 22.72 6.50 -18.68
C SER A 401 24.06 5.78 -18.52
N LEU A 402 24.41 4.88 -19.44
CA LEU A 402 25.75 4.26 -19.46
C LEU A 402 26.83 5.35 -19.30
N THR A 403 26.64 6.48 -19.97
CA THR A 403 27.47 7.69 -19.91
C THR A 403 27.53 8.33 -18.51
N THR A 404 26.46 8.25 -17.72
CA THR A 404 26.37 8.79 -16.36
C THR A 404 27.13 7.93 -15.36
N LEU A 405 27.03 6.59 -15.45
CA LEU A 405 27.83 5.67 -14.63
C LEU A 405 29.32 5.82 -14.93
N LEU A 406 29.70 5.95 -16.20
CA LEU A 406 31.09 6.16 -16.62
C LEU A 406 31.68 7.51 -16.14
N LYS A 407 30.83 8.53 -15.93
CA LYS A 407 31.23 9.86 -15.42
C LYS A 407 31.29 9.92 -13.89
N GLN A 408 30.61 9.01 -13.20
CA GLN A 408 30.57 8.99 -11.73
C GLN A 408 31.92 8.60 -11.10
N ASP A 409 32.77 7.87 -11.83
CA ASP A 409 34.10 7.48 -11.33
C ASP A 409 35.19 8.55 -11.53
N ILE A 410 34.92 9.64 -12.25
CA ILE A 410 35.92 10.69 -12.54
C ILE A 410 35.87 11.84 -11.51
N LYS A 411 34.84 11.93 -10.67
CA LYS A 411 34.76 12.94 -9.59
C LYS A 411 34.09 12.36 -8.35
N LYS A 412 34.91 11.77 -7.47
CA LYS A 412 34.52 11.54 -6.08
C LYS A 412 35.52 12.21 -5.14
N GLU A 413 35.68 13.52 -5.31
CA GLU A 413 36.00 14.40 -4.18
C GLU A 413 34.67 14.89 -3.61
N PHE A 414 34.36 14.49 -2.38
CA PHE A 414 33.16 14.93 -1.68
C PHE A 414 33.37 16.38 -1.22
N SER A 415 32.86 17.35 -1.97
CA SER A 415 32.80 18.74 -1.50
C SER A 415 31.67 18.87 -0.48
N PRO A 416 31.89 19.45 0.71
CA PRO A 416 30.82 19.74 1.65
C PRO A 416 29.75 20.65 0.99
N PRO A 417 28.47 20.50 1.36
CA PRO A 417 27.38 21.25 0.76
C PRO A 417 27.52 22.74 1.10
N LYS A 418 27.30 23.63 0.10
CA LYS A 418 27.32 25.08 0.29
C LYS A 418 26.29 25.58 1.33
N GLN A 419 25.21 24.81 1.55
CA GLN A 419 24.15 25.10 2.51
C GLN A 419 23.57 23.80 3.07
N TRP A 420 23.44 23.73 4.40
CA TRP A 420 22.85 22.61 5.11
C TRP A 420 21.34 22.78 5.29
N LYS A 421 20.55 21.79 4.89
CA LYS A 421 19.10 21.72 5.15
C LYS A 421 18.82 21.08 6.51
N VAL A 422 17.69 21.45 7.14
CA VAL A 422 17.24 20.92 8.45
C VAL A 422 17.31 19.39 8.53
N LYS A 423 16.84 18.69 7.48
CA LYS A 423 16.88 17.22 7.41
C LYS A 423 18.31 16.66 7.35
N GLN A 424 19.23 17.33 6.66
CA GLN A 424 20.64 16.91 6.58
C GLN A 424 21.36 17.10 7.91
N ILE A 425 21.05 18.19 8.62
CA ILE A 425 21.57 18.44 9.98
C ILE A 425 21.08 17.35 10.93
N PHE A 426 19.78 17.05 10.90
CA PHE A 426 19.21 15.96 11.69
C PHE A 426 19.88 14.61 11.40
N GLU A 427 19.99 14.23 10.13
CA GLU A 427 20.61 12.97 9.71
C GLU A 427 22.08 12.89 10.13
N ALA A 428 22.85 13.96 10.00
CA ALA A 428 24.24 14.00 10.44
C ALA A 428 24.38 13.80 11.95
N ILE A 429 23.50 14.40 12.76
CA ILE A 429 23.49 14.22 14.22
C ILE A 429 23.12 12.78 14.60
N GLN A 430 22.13 12.16 13.94
CA GLN A 430 21.77 10.76 14.22
C GLN A 430 22.87 9.77 13.80
N GLN A 431 23.67 10.13 12.79
CA GLN A 431 24.75 9.29 12.26
C GLN A 431 26.11 9.51 12.93
N ASN A 432 26.18 10.29 14.02
CA ASN A 432 27.42 10.69 14.69
C ASN A 432 28.43 11.42 13.79
N ASN A 433 27.92 12.17 12.81
CA ASN A 433 28.70 12.98 11.85
C ASN A 433 28.48 14.50 12.07
N GLU A 434 28.08 14.91 13.27
CA GLU A 434 27.75 16.30 13.63
C GLU A 434 28.92 17.27 13.46
N ASN A 435 30.17 16.79 13.55
CA ASN A 435 31.37 17.63 13.41
C ASN A 435 31.48 18.29 12.03
N GLN A 436 30.98 17.65 10.97
CA GLN A 436 30.97 18.26 9.62
C GLN A 436 30.07 19.50 9.56
N TYR A 437 28.97 19.49 10.31
CA TYR A 437 28.10 20.65 10.41
C TYR A 437 28.67 21.70 11.38
N LYS A 438 29.36 21.27 12.45
CA LYS A 438 30.07 22.16 13.37
C LYS A 438 31.11 23.01 12.65
N GLU A 439 31.97 22.38 11.85
CA GLU A 439 32.99 23.06 11.06
C GLU A 439 32.37 24.07 10.08
N TYR A 440 31.26 23.69 9.42
CA TYR A 440 30.52 24.61 8.57
C TYR A 440 30.00 25.83 9.34
N CYS A 441 29.46 25.64 10.55
CA CYS A 441 28.99 26.73 11.40
C CYS A 441 30.13 27.67 11.80
N GLU A 442 31.27 27.13 12.22
CA GLU A 442 32.45 27.90 12.65
C GLU A 442 33.14 28.64 11.50
N GLN A 443 33.09 28.10 10.28
CA GLN A 443 33.64 28.75 9.08
C GLN A 443 32.75 29.88 8.53
N ASN A 444 31.44 29.83 8.76
CA ASN A 444 30.47 30.72 8.12
C ASN A 444 29.84 31.75 9.05
N ASN A 445 30.18 31.73 10.34
CA ASN A 445 29.70 32.68 11.34
C ASN A 445 30.89 33.07 12.23
N ASP A 446 31.02 34.35 12.55
CA ASP A 446 31.97 34.80 13.58
C ASP A 446 31.35 34.57 14.96
N LEU A 447 31.90 33.60 15.68
CA LEU A 447 31.39 33.15 16.97
C LEU A 447 32.21 33.70 18.14
N SER A 448 33.13 34.62 17.88
CA SER A 448 34.02 35.22 18.88
C SER A 448 33.28 35.99 19.99
N ASP A 449 32.11 36.56 19.68
CA ASP A 449 31.24 37.27 20.63
C ASP A 449 30.20 36.36 21.33
N VAL A 450 30.15 35.06 21.00
CA VAL A 450 29.24 34.10 21.64
C VAL A 450 29.91 33.56 22.90
N ILE A 451 29.54 34.15 24.05
CA ILE A 451 30.15 33.95 25.38
C ILE A 451 30.28 32.46 25.82
N ASP A 452 29.61 31.51 25.17
CA ASP A 452 29.80 30.07 25.44
C ASP A 452 29.39 29.16 24.25
N TRP A 453 30.08 29.27 23.11
CA TRP A 453 29.82 28.43 21.93
C TRP A 453 29.91 26.91 22.20
N PRO A 454 30.92 26.39 22.92
CA PRO A 454 31.03 24.95 23.20
C PRO A 454 29.83 24.38 23.98
N VAL A 455 29.31 25.09 24.98
CA VAL A 455 28.15 24.66 25.76
C VAL A 455 26.86 24.76 24.94
N THR A 456 26.73 25.82 24.14
CA THR A 456 25.58 26.00 23.23
C THR A 456 25.50 24.87 22.20
N TRP A 457 26.64 24.49 21.61
CA TRP A 457 26.73 23.38 20.67
C TRP A 457 26.38 22.04 21.33
N SER A 458 26.96 21.76 22.51
CA SER A 458 26.71 20.50 23.24
C SER A 458 25.24 20.35 23.62
N THR A 459 24.61 21.42 24.08
CA THR A 459 23.17 21.47 24.42
C THR A 459 22.31 21.22 23.19
N PHE A 460 22.66 21.83 22.05
CA PHE A 460 21.98 21.61 20.78
C PHE A 460 22.03 20.14 20.34
N ILE A 461 23.20 19.50 20.39
CA ILE A 461 23.33 18.07 20.03
C ILE A 461 22.49 17.19 20.95
N LEU A 462 22.59 17.37 22.27
CA LEU A 462 21.79 16.60 23.24
C LEU A 462 20.29 16.79 23.05
N SER A 463 19.87 17.98 22.60
CA SER A 463 18.46 18.27 22.37
C SER A 463 17.87 17.59 21.11
N VAL A 464 18.71 17.09 20.20
CA VAL A 464 18.33 16.48 18.91
C VAL A 464 18.68 14.99 18.81
N LYS A 465 19.77 14.56 19.45
CA LYS A 465 20.24 13.16 19.41
C LYS A 465 19.19 12.21 19.99
N GLU A 466 18.98 11.08 19.33
CA GLU A 466 18.01 10.03 19.70
C GLU A 466 16.52 10.45 19.71
N LYS A 467 16.18 11.65 19.21
CA LYS A 467 14.79 12.11 19.05
C LYS A 467 14.30 11.93 17.62
N SER A 468 12.97 11.85 17.47
CA SER A 468 12.34 11.81 16.14
C SER A 468 12.52 13.12 15.38
N PHE A 469 12.45 13.07 14.05
CA PHE A 469 12.56 14.26 13.20
C PHE A 469 11.49 15.31 13.54
N VAL A 470 10.25 14.87 13.80
CA VAL A 470 9.11 15.74 14.11
C VAL A 470 9.35 16.53 15.41
N ALA A 471 9.96 15.90 16.42
CA ALA A 471 10.26 16.56 17.69
C ALA A 471 11.48 17.49 17.60
N SER A 472 12.39 17.24 16.65
CA SER A 472 13.67 17.95 16.51
C SER A 472 13.63 19.10 15.51
N GLU A 473 12.66 19.13 14.60
CA GLU A 473 12.60 20.11 13.51
C GLU A 473 12.55 21.55 14.01
N SER A 474 11.72 21.86 15.01
CA SER A 474 11.59 23.20 15.59
C SER A 474 12.89 23.64 16.28
N ILE A 475 13.57 22.72 16.97
CA ILE A 475 14.83 22.95 17.67
C ILE A 475 15.95 23.29 16.68
N ILE A 476 16.08 22.49 15.61
CA ILE A 476 17.09 22.74 14.56
C ILE A 476 16.83 24.06 13.85
N ARG A 477 15.57 24.40 13.57
CA ARG A 477 15.21 25.68 12.95
C ARG A 477 15.57 26.87 13.84
N ALA A 478 15.27 26.80 15.14
CA ALA A 478 15.61 27.85 16.09
C ALA A 478 17.13 28.07 16.18
N PHE A 479 17.90 26.98 16.19
CA PHE A 479 19.37 27.04 16.21
C PHE A 479 19.94 27.71 14.95
N VAL A 480 19.47 27.29 13.76
CA VAL A 480 19.89 27.88 12.47
C VAL A 480 19.54 29.36 12.38
N GLU A 481 18.37 29.76 12.91
CA GLU A 481 17.92 31.16 12.89
C GLU A 481 18.78 32.03 13.81
N ASN A 482 19.22 31.52 14.96
CA ASN A 482 20.15 32.22 15.83
C ASN A 482 21.50 32.51 15.14
N LEU A 483 22.06 31.53 14.42
CA LEU A 483 23.29 31.70 13.65
C LEU A 483 23.13 32.75 12.54
N ARG A 484 21.98 32.75 11.84
CA ARG A 484 21.68 33.77 10.82
C ARG A 484 21.66 35.18 11.40
N ARG A 485 21.09 35.35 12.59
CA ARG A 485 21.04 36.63 13.30
C ARG A 485 22.44 37.14 13.64
N ILE A 486 23.31 36.27 14.15
CA ILE A 486 24.72 36.62 14.44
C ILE A 486 25.41 37.13 13.18
N ARG A 487 25.34 36.37 12.08
CA ARG A 487 25.94 36.76 10.79
C ARG A 487 25.35 38.05 10.22
N HIS A 488 24.05 38.28 10.37
CA HIS A 488 23.40 39.51 9.91
C HIS A 488 23.88 40.73 10.69
N ASN A 489 23.99 40.63 12.02
CA ASN A 489 24.47 41.73 12.85
C ASN A 489 25.89 42.14 12.47
N GLN A 490 26.78 41.19 12.22
CA GLN A 490 28.15 41.45 11.77
C GLN A 490 28.22 42.19 10.43
N LEU A 491 27.45 41.72 9.43
CA LEU A 491 27.38 42.37 8.11
C LEU A 491 26.87 43.82 8.21
N CYS A 492 25.95 44.09 9.14
CA CYS A 492 25.45 45.44 9.41
C CYS A 492 26.52 46.34 10.05
N TYR A 493 27.40 45.79 10.91
CA TYR A 493 28.54 46.52 11.47
C TYR A 493 29.60 46.84 10.40
N GLU A 494 29.97 45.86 9.56
CA GLU A 494 31.00 46.03 8.52
C GLU A 494 30.60 47.06 7.45
N LYS A 495 29.35 47.01 6.97
CA LYS A 495 28.85 47.98 5.96
C LYS A 495 28.81 49.41 6.45
N ASN A 496 28.76 49.63 7.76
CA ASN A 496 28.66 50.97 8.35
C ASN A 496 30.02 51.54 8.79
N LYS A 497 31.15 50.88 8.52
CA LYS A 497 32.48 51.29 9.01
C LYS A 497 32.97 52.64 8.46
N SER A 498 32.62 53.00 7.22
CA SER A 498 33.04 54.25 6.56
C SER A 498 31.94 55.32 6.53
N ILE A 499 30.88 55.19 7.33
CA ILE A 499 29.73 56.09 7.21
C ILE A 499 30.11 57.55 7.50
N VAL A 500 31.06 57.83 8.40
CA VAL A 500 31.48 59.18 8.76
C VAL A 500 32.24 59.89 7.63
N GLU A 501 32.99 59.16 6.80
CA GLU A 501 33.92 59.68 5.78
C GLU A 501 33.28 59.85 4.38
N ARG A 502 31.96 60.07 4.33
CA ARG A 502 31.21 60.13 3.06
C ARG A 502 31.16 61.56 2.51
N ASP A 503 31.99 61.86 1.51
CA ASP A 503 32.16 63.21 0.94
C ASP A 503 30.94 63.75 0.17
N ASP A 504 30.12 62.88 -0.43
CA ASP A 504 28.92 63.24 -1.21
C ASP A 504 27.65 63.43 -0.35
N ARG A 505 27.83 63.56 0.96
CA ARG A 505 26.74 63.55 1.93
C ARG A 505 25.92 64.85 1.86
N GLN A 506 24.62 64.69 1.61
CA GLN A 506 23.68 65.81 1.58
C GLN A 506 23.15 66.22 2.95
N GLN A 507 23.20 65.34 3.97
CA GLN A 507 22.74 65.60 5.33
C GLN A 507 23.52 64.79 6.36
N TRP A 508 23.71 65.34 7.55
CA TRP A 508 24.27 64.66 8.71
C TRP A 508 23.18 64.33 9.73
N PRO A 509 22.72 63.07 9.83
CA PRO A 509 21.84 62.62 10.91
C PRO A 509 22.55 62.70 12.26
N ALA A 510 21.80 62.93 13.34
CA ALA A 510 22.33 63.02 14.70
C ALA A 510 23.18 61.79 15.08
N THR A 511 22.76 60.58 14.70
CA THR A 511 23.50 59.33 14.94
C THR A 511 24.86 59.29 14.25
N THR A 512 25.02 59.91 13.07
CA THR A 512 26.33 60.02 12.40
C THR A 512 27.21 61.06 13.09
N ILE A 513 26.64 62.16 13.59
CA ILE A 513 27.39 63.20 14.31
C ILE A 513 27.95 62.64 15.62
N VAL A 514 27.12 61.92 16.39
CA VAL A 514 27.56 61.21 17.62
C VAL A 514 28.70 60.24 17.30
N ARG A 515 28.57 59.49 16.20
CA ARG A 515 29.61 58.56 15.78
C ARG A 515 30.91 59.27 15.38
N ALA A 516 30.84 60.35 14.62
CA ALA A 516 31.99 61.15 14.24
C ALA A 516 32.69 61.78 15.45
N PHE A 517 31.91 62.21 16.45
CA PHE A 517 32.43 62.69 17.73
C PHE A 517 33.20 61.63 18.49
N LEU A 518 32.60 60.46 18.72
CA LEU A 518 33.25 59.36 19.44
C LEU A 518 34.47 58.81 18.69
N GLU A 519 34.49 58.90 17.36
CA GLU A 519 35.63 58.53 16.51
C GLU A 519 36.68 59.64 16.37
N GLY A 520 36.51 60.81 17.00
CA GLY A 520 37.46 61.94 16.96
C GLY A 520 37.49 62.70 15.62
N LYS A 521 36.46 62.55 14.79
CA LYS A 521 36.33 63.09 13.42
C LYS A 521 35.22 64.13 13.28
N ILE A 522 34.84 64.79 14.37
CA ILE A 522 33.74 65.79 14.37
C ILE A 522 34.03 67.00 13.48
N GLU A 523 35.30 67.28 13.18
CA GLU A 523 35.70 68.38 12.28
C GLU A 523 35.14 68.23 10.86
N HIS A 524 34.94 67.01 10.36
CA HIS A 524 34.30 66.81 9.03
C HIS A 524 32.84 67.31 9.03
N PHE A 525 32.16 67.19 10.17
CA PHE A 525 30.82 67.74 10.33
C PHE A 525 30.85 69.27 10.47
N LYS A 526 31.89 69.84 11.09
CA LYS A 526 32.10 71.29 11.20
C LYS A 526 32.24 71.94 9.84
N GLU A 527 33.16 71.45 9.02
CA GLU A 527 33.43 71.95 7.66
C GLU A 527 32.18 71.87 6.78
N TYR A 528 31.45 70.75 6.86
CA TYR A 528 30.18 70.59 6.16
C TYR A 528 29.15 71.64 6.61
N THR A 529 29.06 71.90 7.93
CA THR A 529 28.08 72.85 8.48
C THR A 529 28.41 74.28 8.06
N GLU A 530 29.67 74.71 8.18
CA GLU A 530 30.16 76.03 7.76
C GLU A 530 29.85 76.30 6.29
N LYS A 531 30.11 75.32 5.42
CA LYS A 531 29.81 75.39 3.98
C LYS A 531 28.31 75.48 3.70
N GLN A 532 27.46 74.85 4.50
CA GLN A 532 26.01 74.82 4.28
C GLN A 532 25.25 76.03 4.85
N THR A 533 25.76 76.63 5.92
CA THR A 533 25.13 77.81 6.53
C THR A 533 25.78 79.13 6.10
N GLY A 534 26.96 79.07 5.47
CA GLY A 534 27.72 80.26 5.06
C GLY A 534 28.32 81.01 6.26
N ASP A 535 28.52 80.31 7.36
CA ASP A 535 29.12 80.86 8.57
C ASP A 535 30.63 81.06 8.37
N ASP A 536 31.13 82.25 8.67
CA ASP A 536 32.55 82.58 8.60
C ASP A 536 33.31 81.85 9.73
N PRO A 537 34.25 80.95 9.40
CA PRO A 537 35.04 80.21 10.39
C PRO A 537 35.79 81.12 11.37
N ASP A 538 36.14 82.34 10.95
CA ASP A 538 36.88 83.32 11.75
C ASP A 538 35.97 84.23 12.60
N SER A 539 34.63 84.04 12.52
CA SER A 539 33.68 84.80 13.32
C SER A 539 33.75 84.41 14.81
N PRO A 540 33.99 85.36 15.75
CA PRO A 540 34.04 85.07 17.18
C PRO A 540 32.73 84.48 17.74
N ILE A 541 31.60 84.79 17.10
CA ILE A 541 30.27 84.31 17.51
C ILE A 541 30.08 82.83 17.11
N TRP A 542 30.55 82.45 15.91
CA TRP A 542 30.49 81.07 15.43
C TRP A 542 31.39 80.17 16.25
N GLN A 543 32.66 80.58 16.45
CA GLN A 543 33.63 79.80 17.23
C GLN A 543 33.15 79.55 18.66
N LYS A 544 32.61 80.57 19.33
CA LYS A 544 32.05 80.41 20.67
C LYS A 544 30.90 79.38 20.69
N ARG A 545 29.99 79.45 19.73
CA ARG A 545 28.84 78.52 19.64
C ARG A 545 29.27 77.09 19.32
N TRP A 546 30.25 76.91 18.44
CA TRP A 546 30.80 75.60 18.10
C TRP A 546 31.51 74.97 19.31
N ASN A 547 32.36 75.74 20.00
CA ASN A 547 33.09 75.26 21.17
C ASN A 547 32.13 74.86 22.30
N THR A 548 31.10 75.67 22.59
CA THR A 548 30.07 75.29 23.58
C THR A 548 29.31 74.03 23.15
N PHE A 549 29.07 73.80 21.86
CA PHE A 549 28.43 72.57 21.39
C PHE A 549 29.32 71.34 21.64
N VAL A 550 30.61 71.43 21.33
CA VAL A 550 31.57 70.33 21.55
C VAL A 550 31.79 70.06 23.04
N GLU A 551 31.89 71.10 23.87
CA GLU A 551 31.98 70.98 25.34
C GLU A 551 30.78 70.21 25.92
N ASN A 552 29.56 70.55 25.50
CA ASN A 552 28.35 69.83 25.94
C ASN A 552 28.35 68.35 25.51
N LEU A 553 28.93 68.02 24.35
CA LEU A 553 29.06 66.62 23.93
C LEU A 553 30.09 65.87 24.79
N GLU A 554 31.20 66.51 25.19
CA GLU A 554 32.20 65.87 26.04
C GLU A 554 31.72 65.68 27.48
N GLU A 555 30.93 66.59 28.04
CA GLU A 555 30.30 66.41 29.35
C GLU A 555 29.34 65.21 29.40
N ASN A 556 28.80 64.78 28.25
CA ASN A 556 27.81 63.70 28.13
C ASN A 556 28.32 62.48 27.34
N LYS A 557 29.65 62.28 27.25
CA LYS A 557 30.29 61.28 26.38
C LYS A 557 29.81 59.84 26.58
N GLU A 558 29.40 59.47 27.80
CA GLU A 558 28.98 58.10 28.13
C GLU A 558 27.48 57.81 27.88
N ASP A 559 26.64 58.82 27.63
CA ASP A 559 25.21 58.66 27.38
C ASP A 559 24.86 58.87 25.89
N ASN A 560 24.69 57.76 25.15
CA ASN A 560 24.40 57.80 23.72
C ASN A 560 23.05 58.49 23.40
N HIS A 561 22.06 58.39 24.28
CA HIS A 561 20.74 58.98 24.04
C HIS A 561 20.79 60.50 24.18
N GLU A 562 21.48 61.00 25.22
CA GLU A 562 21.65 62.44 25.42
C GLU A 562 22.53 63.06 24.33
N LEU A 563 23.60 62.37 23.89
CA LEU A 563 24.42 62.80 22.75
C LEU A 563 23.58 62.99 21.47
N GLN A 564 22.66 62.06 21.17
CA GLN A 564 21.76 62.19 20.01
C GLN A 564 20.78 63.36 20.17
N ALA A 565 20.29 63.60 21.38
CA ALA A 565 19.38 64.71 21.68
C ALA A 565 20.09 66.06 21.50
N LEU A 566 21.32 66.22 22.01
CA LEU A 566 22.15 67.41 21.85
C LEU A 566 22.46 67.71 20.38
N CYS A 567 22.88 66.69 19.61
CA CYS A 567 23.11 66.82 18.17
C CYS A 567 21.84 67.24 17.42
N SER A 568 20.69 66.69 17.78
CA SER A 568 19.40 67.03 17.16
C SER A 568 18.96 68.47 17.47
N LYS A 569 19.17 68.93 18.71
CA LYS A 569 18.93 70.32 19.13
C LYS A 569 19.82 71.29 18.34
N PHE A 570 21.11 70.98 18.22
CA PHE A 570 22.06 71.78 17.45
C PHE A 570 21.66 71.91 15.97
N LEU A 571 21.35 70.79 15.30
CA LEU A 571 20.87 70.79 13.92
C LEU A 571 19.58 71.59 13.73
N THR A 572 18.66 71.50 14.69
CA THR A 572 17.41 72.27 14.65
C THR A 572 17.67 73.76 14.75
N ALA A 573 18.55 74.19 15.66
CA ALA A 573 18.95 75.58 15.76
C ALA A 573 19.64 76.11 14.48
N GLN A 574 20.42 75.28 13.77
CA GLN A 574 21.01 75.67 12.48
C GLN A 574 19.97 75.80 11.37
N ARG A 575 19.01 74.87 11.29
CA ARG A 575 17.89 74.96 10.33
C ARG A 575 17.07 76.23 10.55
N THR A 576 16.75 76.57 11.81
CA THR A 576 16.01 77.79 12.15
C THR A 576 16.77 79.05 11.77
N LYS A 577 18.10 79.08 11.94
CA LYS A 577 18.94 80.21 11.51
C LYS A 577 18.93 80.39 10.00
N ARG A 578 19.11 79.31 9.23
CA ARG A 578 19.05 79.34 7.75
C ARG A 578 17.69 79.82 7.25
N TYR A 579 16.60 79.35 7.88
CA TYR A 579 15.25 79.80 7.58
C TYR A 579 15.05 81.30 7.85
N ARG A 580 15.61 81.85 8.94
CA ARG A 580 15.57 83.30 9.22
C ARG A 580 16.41 84.12 8.23
N HIS A 581 17.56 83.63 7.80
CA HIS A 581 18.39 84.31 6.79
C HIS A 581 17.70 84.41 5.42
N SER A 582 16.91 83.41 5.02
CA SER A 582 16.19 83.45 3.74
C SER A 582 15.09 84.51 3.65
N PHE A 583 14.59 85.05 4.77
CA PHE A 583 13.62 86.17 4.76
C PHE A 583 14.27 87.55 4.71
N HIS A 584 15.51 87.70 5.20
CA HIS A 584 16.22 88.98 5.18
C HIS A 584 16.79 89.34 3.80
N THR A 585 17.04 88.34 2.94
CA THR A 585 17.47 88.55 1.54
C THR A 585 16.34 88.98 0.60
N THR A 586 15.08 88.96 1.05
CA THR A 586 13.88 89.25 0.23
C THR A 586 13.19 90.58 0.56
N SER A 587 13.82 91.48 1.34
CA SER A 587 13.23 92.77 1.72
C SER A 587 14.19 93.95 1.49
N SER A 588 14.46 94.24 0.22
CA SER A 588 14.98 95.53 -0.24
C SER A 588 14.41 95.81 -1.64
N ASN A 589 13.41 96.69 -1.72
CA ASN A 589 12.82 97.21 -2.97
C ASN A 589 13.83 98.19 -3.65
N PRO A 590 13.80 98.39 -4.99
CA PRO A 590 12.85 99.37 -5.54
C PRO A 590 12.33 99.12 -6.98
N SER A 591 11.13 99.66 -7.21
CA SER A 591 10.64 100.43 -8.37
C SER A 591 11.31 100.33 -9.75
N THR A 592 10.44 100.08 -10.75
CA THR A 592 10.39 100.68 -12.12
C THR A 592 11.58 100.57 -13.07
N GLU A 593 11.50 99.70 -14.08
CA GLU A 593 11.39 100.01 -15.53
C GLU A 593 11.32 98.70 -16.37
N ILE A 594 10.68 98.79 -17.54
CA ILE A 594 10.33 97.74 -18.55
C ILE A 594 11.58 97.02 -19.11
N PRO A 595 11.50 95.77 -19.65
CA PRO A 595 10.31 94.97 -20.02
C PRO A 595 9.99 93.75 -19.14
#